data_AF-A0A2V8C5N5-F1
#
_entry.id   AF-A0A2V8C5N5-F1
#
_cell.length_a   1.000
_cell.length_b   1.000
_cell.length_c   1.000
_cell.angle_alpha   90.00
_cell.angle_beta   90.00
_cell.angle_gamma   90.00
#
_symmetry.space_group_name_H-M   'P 1'
#
loop_
_entity.id
_entity.type
_entity.pdbx_description
1 polymer ?
#
loop_
_entity_poly.entity_id
_entity_poly.type
_entity_poly.pdbx_seq_one_letter_code
_entity_poly.pdbx_strand_id
1 'polypeptide(L)'
;TYTEIGVPDPHHPLTHHGNDPEKIARMAKINAFHVSLFAYFLEKLKATPEGDGCLLDHALYLYGSGMGNPNVHDHVNLPILVAGGGAGSLKGGRHIKYVEPTPLANLHLTLLEKAGV
;
A
#
# COMPACT_ATOMS: atom_id res chain seq x y z
N THR A 1 11.94 -15.16 -3.41
CA THR A 1 12.97 -14.50 -4.23
C THR A 1 12.26 -13.80 -5.37
N TYR A 2 12.91 -12.88 -6.08
CA TYR A 2 12.29 -11.99 -7.09
C TYR A 2 13.17 -11.94 -8.35
N THR A 3 13.46 -13.12 -8.89
CA THR A 3 14.40 -13.29 -10.02
C THR A 3 13.94 -12.58 -11.29
N GLU A 4 12.64 -12.44 -11.49
CA GLU A 4 11.98 -11.75 -12.60
C GLU A 4 12.29 -10.25 -12.68
N ILE A 5 12.71 -9.65 -11.57
CA ILE A 5 13.18 -8.24 -11.50
C ILE A 5 14.67 -8.15 -11.15
N GLY A 6 15.41 -9.26 -11.28
CA GLY A 6 16.85 -9.32 -11.02
C GLY A 6 17.23 -9.21 -9.54
N VAL A 7 16.35 -9.64 -8.61
CA VAL A 7 16.63 -9.70 -7.18
C VAL A 7 16.55 -11.15 -6.69
N PRO A 8 17.67 -11.89 -6.65
CA PRO A 8 17.65 -13.30 -6.28
C PRO A 8 17.46 -13.52 -4.77
N ASP A 9 17.63 -12.48 -3.95
CA ASP A 9 17.51 -12.57 -2.50
C ASP A 9 16.06 -12.87 -2.04
N PRO A 10 15.87 -13.55 -0.89
CA PRO A 10 14.58 -13.59 -0.22
C PRO A 10 14.23 -12.20 0.35
N HIS A 11 12.95 -11.83 0.32
CA HIS A 11 12.51 -10.49 0.73
C HIS A 11 12.70 -10.20 2.22
N HIS A 12 12.31 -11.12 3.11
CA HIS A 12 12.40 -10.88 4.55
C HIS A 12 13.85 -10.59 5.04
N PRO A 13 14.89 -11.39 4.71
CA PRO A 13 16.27 -11.04 5.06
C PRO A 13 16.74 -9.69 4.50
N LEU A 14 16.26 -9.29 3.31
CA LEU A 14 16.59 -7.98 2.74
C LEU A 14 16.03 -6.81 3.57
N THR A 15 14.96 -7.01 4.33
CA THR A 15 14.42 -5.95 5.18
C THR A 15 15.34 -5.64 6.37
N HIS A 16 16.18 -6.58 6.79
CA HIS A 16 17.25 -6.41 7.77
C HIS A 16 18.57 -5.99 7.08
N HIS A 17 18.50 -4.90 6.31
CA HIS A 17 19.59 -4.50 5.40
C HIS A 17 20.85 -3.98 6.12
N GLY A 18 20.80 -3.64 7.41
CA GLY A 18 21.98 -3.17 8.16
C GLY A 18 22.56 -1.85 7.61
N ASN A 19 21.71 -1.02 7.00
CA ASN A 19 22.10 0.19 6.24
C ASN A 19 23.04 -0.05 5.03
N ASP A 20 23.13 -1.29 4.54
CA ASP A 20 23.84 -1.61 3.31
C ASP A 20 23.12 -1.00 2.09
N PRO A 21 23.76 -0.09 1.33
CA PRO A 21 23.12 0.62 0.23
C PRO A 21 22.70 -0.31 -0.91
N GLU A 22 23.40 -1.42 -1.15
CA GLU A 22 23.03 -2.36 -2.21
C GLU A 22 21.80 -3.17 -1.82
N LYS A 23 21.71 -3.60 -0.55
CA LYS A 23 20.50 -4.27 -0.04
C LYS A 23 19.30 -3.34 -0.05
N ILE A 24 19.49 -2.07 0.33
CA ILE A 24 18.45 -1.03 0.24
C ILE A 24 17.96 -0.88 -1.21
N ALA A 25 18.88 -0.80 -2.17
CA ALA A 25 18.51 -0.68 -3.58
C ALA A 25 17.73 -1.91 -4.08
N ARG A 26 18.12 -3.13 -3.68
CA ARG A 26 17.38 -4.35 -4.04
C ARG A 26 16.00 -4.41 -3.36
N MET A 27 15.91 -4.02 -2.08
CA MET A 27 14.63 -3.90 -1.37
C MET A 27 13.71 -2.87 -2.05
N ALA A 28 14.25 -1.73 -2.48
CA ALA A 28 13.48 -0.72 -3.21
C ALA A 28 12.93 -1.26 -4.54
N LYS A 29 13.67 -2.11 -5.26
CA LYS A 29 13.17 -2.80 -6.47
C LYS A 29 11.98 -3.72 -6.15
N ILE A 30 12.07 -4.50 -5.06
CA ILE A 30 10.96 -5.37 -4.61
C ILE A 30 9.73 -4.52 -4.27
N ASN A 31 9.91 -3.42 -3.53
CA ASN A 31 8.81 -2.52 -3.17
C ASN A 31 8.15 -1.91 -4.41
N ALA A 32 8.96 -1.41 -5.36
CA ALA A 32 8.45 -0.87 -6.63
C ALA A 32 7.68 -1.93 -7.43
N PHE A 33 8.17 -3.17 -7.46
CA PHE A 33 7.48 -4.27 -8.12
C PHE A 33 6.12 -4.56 -7.48
N HIS A 34 6.03 -4.67 -6.15
CA HIS A 34 4.73 -4.86 -5.48
C HIS A 34 3.76 -3.71 -5.74
N VAL A 35 4.25 -2.45 -5.72
CA VAL A 35 3.43 -1.28 -6.04
C VAL A 35 2.95 -1.34 -7.49
N SER A 36 3.76 -1.81 -8.44
CA SER A 36 3.34 -1.98 -9.84
C SER A 36 2.26 -3.06 -10.00
N LEU A 37 2.33 -4.15 -9.25
CA LEU A 37 1.30 -5.20 -9.26
C LEU A 37 -0.01 -4.67 -8.69
N PHE A 38 0.06 -3.87 -7.63
CA PHE A 38 -1.11 -3.22 -7.05
C PHE A 38 -1.71 -2.18 -8.01
N ALA A 39 -0.89 -1.38 -8.69
CA ALA A 39 -1.35 -0.45 -9.72
C ALA A 39 -2.06 -1.18 -10.87
N TYR A 40 -1.47 -2.26 -11.38
CA TYR A 40 -2.07 -3.11 -12.40
C TYR A 40 -3.42 -3.71 -11.93
N PHE A 41 -3.50 -4.13 -10.67
CA PHE A 41 -4.75 -4.60 -10.09
C PHE A 41 -5.83 -3.50 -10.06
N LEU A 42 -5.49 -2.29 -9.62
CA LEU A 42 -6.42 -1.15 -9.66
C LEU A 42 -6.85 -0.77 -11.07
N GLU A 43 -5.96 -0.84 -12.05
CA GLU A 43 -6.28 -0.63 -13.47
C GLU A 43 -7.30 -1.64 -13.97
N LYS A 44 -7.18 -2.92 -13.58
CA LYS A 44 -8.17 -3.95 -13.91
C LYS A 44 -9.53 -3.64 -13.31
N LEU A 45 -9.59 -3.28 -12.02
CA LEU A 45 -10.85 -2.88 -11.38
C LEU A 45 -11.48 -1.67 -12.06
N LYS A 46 -10.67 -0.69 -12.46
CA LYS A 46 -11.14 0.48 -13.18
C LYS A 46 -11.67 0.14 -14.59
N ALA A 47 -11.07 -0.85 -15.25
CA ALA A 47 -11.47 -1.29 -16.58
C ALA A 47 -12.69 -2.23 -16.58
N THR A 48 -13.14 -2.69 -15.41
CA THR A 48 -14.31 -3.57 -15.26
C THR A 48 -15.56 -2.71 -15.00
N PRO A 49 -16.53 -2.66 -15.92
CA PRO A 49 -17.80 -1.95 -15.70
C PRO A 49 -18.61 -2.59 -14.57
N GLU A 50 -19.22 -1.76 -13.72
CA GLU A 50 -20.11 -2.18 -12.63
C GLU A 50 -21.12 -1.06 -12.39
N GLY A 51 -22.42 -1.37 -12.47
CA GLY A 51 -23.49 -0.38 -12.27
C GLY A 51 -23.35 0.87 -13.14
N ASP A 52 -23.31 2.04 -12.49
CA ASP A 52 -23.17 3.37 -13.09
C ASP A 52 -21.71 3.84 -13.26
N GLY A 53 -20.73 2.97 -12.92
CA GLY A 53 -19.31 3.27 -13.02
C GLY A 53 -18.46 2.03 -13.31
N CYS A 54 -17.35 1.92 -12.60
CA CYS A 54 -16.47 0.75 -12.64
C CYS A 54 -16.35 0.08 -11.27
N LEU A 55 -15.87 -1.16 -11.23
CA LEU A 55 -15.70 -1.92 -10.00
C LEU A 55 -14.85 -1.17 -8.95
N LEU A 56 -13.86 -0.38 -9.40
CA LEU A 56 -13.06 0.46 -8.50
C LEU A 56 -13.88 1.58 -7.82
N ASP A 57 -14.90 2.13 -8.47
CA ASP A 57 -15.76 3.18 -7.89
C ASP A 57 -16.60 2.63 -6.72
N HIS A 58 -16.94 1.34 -6.76
CA HIS A 58 -17.76 0.66 -5.75
C HIS A 58 -16.96 -0.13 -4.71
N ALA A 59 -15.63 -0.11 -4.78
CA ALA A 59 -14.76 -0.84 -3.86
C ALA A 59 -13.91 0.09 -2.97
N LEU A 60 -13.33 -0.48 -1.91
CA LEU A 60 -12.34 0.16 -1.03
C LEU A 60 -11.17 -0.79 -0.79
N TYR A 61 -9.96 -0.28 -1.02
CA TYR A 61 -8.71 -1.01 -0.82
C TYR A 61 -7.75 -0.23 0.05
N LEU A 62 -7.14 -0.92 1.01
CA LEU A 62 -6.01 -0.45 1.81
C LEU A 62 -4.77 -1.24 1.38
N TYR A 63 -3.72 -0.54 0.97
CA TYR A 63 -2.42 -1.11 0.63
C TYR A 63 -1.32 -0.42 1.44
N GLY A 64 -0.37 -1.18 1.97
CA GLY A 64 0.74 -0.62 2.72
C GLY A 64 1.44 -1.59 3.65
N SER A 65 2.13 -1.04 4.65
CA SER A 65 2.91 -1.77 5.64
C SER A 65 2.62 -1.27 7.06
N GLY A 66 2.70 -2.18 8.04
CA GLY A 66 2.70 -1.85 9.47
C GLY A 66 4.05 -1.34 9.99
N MET A 67 5.05 -1.18 9.11
CA MET A 67 6.37 -0.64 9.45
C MET A 67 6.79 0.42 8.43
N GLY A 68 7.32 1.55 8.92
CA GLY A 68 7.91 2.61 8.10
C GLY A 68 9.38 2.34 7.77
N ASN A 69 10.15 1.86 8.75
CA ASN A 69 11.51 1.37 8.53
C ASN A 69 11.64 -0.07 9.03
N PRO A 70 11.75 -1.05 8.13
CA PRO A 70 11.73 -2.44 8.54
C PRO A 70 13.08 -2.91 9.11
N ASN A 71 14.18 -2.21 8.87
CA ASN A 71 15.50 -2.58 9.39
C ASN A 71 15.60 -2.43 10.91
N VAL A 72 14.84 -1.50 11.48
CA VAL A 72 14.78 -1.22 12.93
C VAL A 72 13.40 -1.53 13.52
N HIS A 73 12.51 -2.16 12.76
CA HIS A 73 11.12 -2.44 13.17
C HIS A 73 10.37 -1.19 13.66
N ASP A 74 10.52 -0.07 12.96
CA ASP A 74 9.81 1.16 13.31
C ASP A 74 8.39 1.14 12.77
N HIS A 75 7.44 1.51 13.63
CA HIS A 75 6.01 1.56 13.37
C HIS A 75 5.46 2.98 13.14
N VAL A 76 6.33 3.97 12.94
CA VAL A 76 5.95 5.34 12.54
C VAL A 76 6.14 5.58 11.04
N ASN A 77 5.55 6.66 10.51
CA ASN A 77 5.66 7.04 9.08
C ASN A 77 5.32 5.90 8.10
N LEU A 78 4.19 5.22 8.37
CA LEU A 78 3.77 4.05 7.61
C LEU A 78 3.45 4.40 6.14
N PRO A 79 3.90 3.58 5.17
CA PRO A 79 3.57 3.77 3.76
C PRO A 79 2.16 3.21 3.51
N ILE A 80 1.14 4.07 3.58
CA ILE A 80 -0.27 3.67 3.45
C ILE A 80 -0.93 4.36 2.26
N LEU A 81 -1.67 3.59 1.48
CA LEU A 81 -2.50 4.04 0.37
C LEU A 81 -3.92 3.49 0.52
N VAL A 82 -4.90 4.37 0.34
CA VAL A 82 -6.31 4.00 0.22
C VAL A 82 -6.77 4.31 -1.19
N ALA A 83 -7.37 3.32 -1.86
CA ALA A 83 -7.86 3.42 -3.23
C ALA A 83 -9.31 2.96 -3.35
N GLY A 84 -10.00 3.48 -4.37
CA GLY A 84 -11.41 3.21 -4.65
C GLY A 84 -12.33 4.36 -4.23
N GLY A 85 -13.58 4.27 -4.68
CA GLY A 85 -14.60 5.30 -4.46
C GLY A 85 -15.55 4.98 -3.30
N GLY A 86 -15.62 3.72 -2.86
CA GLY A 86 -16.57 3.27 -1.83
C GLY A 86 -18.01 3.69 -2.14
N ALA A 87 -18.43 3.58 -3.40
CA ALA A 87 -19.72 4.05 -3.91
C ALA A 87 -19.98 5.54 -3.62
N GLY A 88 -18.96 6.39 -3.83
CA GLY A 88 -19.03 7.83 -3.59
C GLY A 88 -18.81 8.27 -2.14
N SER A 89 -18.57 7.33 -1.22
CA SER A 89 -18.37 7.64 0.20
C SER A 89 -16.95 8.13 0.55
N LEU A 90 -16.01 8.02 -0.39
CA LEU A 90 -14.59 8.38 -0.21
C LEU A 90 -14.07 9.29 -1.33
N LYS A 91 -13.41 10.39 -0.91
CA LYS A 91 -12.75 11.35 -1.80
C LYS A 91 -11.27 11.00 -1.96
N GLY A 92 -10.86 10.66 -3.18
CA GLY A 92 -9.47 10.45 -3.57
C GLY A 92 -8.68 11.75 -3.78
N GLY A 93 -7.49 11.65 -4.39
CA GLY A 93 -6.67 12.81 -4.78
C GLY A 93 -6.09 13.60 -3.61
N ARG A 94 -5.82 12.92 -2.48
CA ARG A 94 -5.31 13.55 -1.25
C ARG A 94 -4.00 12.90 -0.84
N HIS A 95 -3.09 13.72 -0.33
CA HIS A 95 -1.93 13.28 0.45
C HIS A 95 -2.10 13.84 1.86
N ILE A 96 -2.18 12.95 2.85
CA ILE A 96 -2.49 13.31 4.24
C ILE A 96 -1.26 12.98 5.09
N LYS A 97 -0.67 14.02 5.67
CA LYS A 97 0.40 13.89 6.67
C LYS A 97 -0.13 14.41 8.00
N TYR A 98 -0.13 13.55 9.01
CA TYR A 98 -0.47 13.96 10.38
C TYR A 98 0.71 14.66 11.03
N VAL A 99 0.42 15.70 11.83
CA VAL A 99 1.46 16.44 12.60
C VAL A 99 2.01 15.54 13.70
N GLU A 100 1.10 14.92 14.46
CA GLU A 100 1.45 13.98 15.52
C GLU A 100 1.28 12.54 15.03
N PRO A 101 2.12 11.59 15.52
CA PRO A 101 1.92 10.17 15.27
C PRO A 101 0.48 9.74 15.61
N THR A 102 -0.25 9.29 14.60
CA THR A 102 -1.65 8.89 14.72
C THR A 102 -1.77 7.39 14.50
N PRO A 103 -2.48 6.64 15.37
CA PRO A 103 -2.64 5.20 15.21
C PRO A 103 -3.30 4.82 13.87
N LEU A 104 -2.71 3.85 13.16
CA LEU A 104 -3.31 3.30 11.94
C LEU A 104 -4.69 2.67 12.19
N ALA A 105 -4.94 2.19 13.42
CA ALA A 105 -6.23 1.63 13.82
C ALA A 105 -7.41 2.59 13.59
N ASN A 106 -7.20 3.91 13.66
CA ASN A 106 -8.25 4.89 13.38
C ASN A 106 -8.68 4.84 11.91
N LEU A 107 -7.74 4.63 10.99
CA LEU A 107 -8.04 4.43 9.58
C LEU A 107 -8.78 3.11 9.37
N HIS A 108 -8.36 2.02 10.04
CA HIS A 108 -9.08 0.74 9.95
C HIS A 108 -10.54 0.87 10.41
N LEU A 109 -10.78 1.54 11.54
CA LEU A 109 -12.13 1.83 12.02
C LEU A 109 -12.94 2.61 10.98
N THR A 110 -12.36 3.68 10.42
CA THR A 110 -13.00 4.47 9.37
C THR A 110 -13.36 3.62 8.15
N LEU A 111 -12.50 2.68 7.74
CA LEU A 111 -12.77 1.81 6.59
C LEU A 111 -13.89 0.80 6.88
N LEU A 112 -13.94 0.25 8.10
CA LEU A 112 -15.03 -0.64 8.53
C LEU A 112 -16.37 0.08 8.56
N GLU A 113 -16.41 1.29 9.13
CA GLU A 113 -17.62 2.14 9.13
C GLU A 113 -18.09 2.43 7.70
N LYS A 114 -17.17 2.68 6.76
CA LYS A 114 -17.49 2.90 5.34
C LYS A 114 -17.97 1.63 4.63
N ALA A 115 -17.55 0.45 5.10
CA ALA A 115 -18.06 -0.83 4.62
C ALA A 115 -19.41 -1.23 5.27
N GLY A 116 -19.89 -0.48 6.27
CA GLY A 116 -21.13 -0.77 6.98
C GLY A 116 -21.02 -1.86 8.04
N VAL A 117 -19.82 -2.10 8.58
CA VAL A 117 -19.53 -3.06 9.67
C VAL A 117 -19.44 -2.35 11.01
#